data_AF-A0A5Y5LXX1-F1
#
_entry.id   AF-A0A5Y5LXX1-F1
#
_cell.length_a   1.000
_cell.length_b   1.000
_cell.length_c   1.000
_cell.angle_alpha   90.00
_cell.angle_beta   90.00
_cell.angle_gamma   90.00
#
_symmetry.space_group_name_H-M   'P 1'
#
loop_
_entity.id
_entity.type
_entity.pdbx_description
1 polymer ?
#
loop_
_entity_poly.entity_id
_entity_poly.type
_entity_poly.pdbx_seq_one_letter_code
_entity_poly.pdbx_strand_id
1 'polypeptide(L)' 'MTLAVKCPILGFEETKNMEFSTIDEVFVRLKSLDGKDFSFVLINPYLIRPDYEFDIPTYYQELLSLTPES' A
#
# COMPACT_ATOMS: atom_id res chain seq x y z
N MET A 1 10.68 -2.29 -5.81
CA MET A 1 10.14 -1.04 -6.39
C MET A 1 9.94 -0.05 -5.25
N THR A 2 10.32 1.23 -5.41
CA THR A 2 10.08 2.24 -4.38
C THR A 2 8.75 2.96 -4.61
N LEU A 3 7.94 3.10 -3.57
CA LEU A 3 6.65 3.76 -3.58
C LEU A 3 6.66 4.96 -2.62
N ALA A 4 6.00 6.04 -3.03
CA ALA A 4 5.80 7.22 -2.20
C ALA A 4 4.49 7.09 -1.40
N VAL A 5 4.56 7.31 -0.09
CA VAL A 5 3.40 7.32 0.80
C VAL A 5 2.66 8.64 0.62
N LYS A 6 1.48 8.57 -0.01
CA LYS A 6 0.66 9.77 -0.29
C LYS A 6 -0.24 10.18 0.86
N CYS A 7 -0.74 9.21 1.64
CA CYS A 7 -1.51 9.43 2.85
C CYS A 7 -0.71 8.91 4.06
N PRO A 8 -0.63 9.66 5.18
CA PRO A 8 0.09 9.21 6.37
C PRO A 8 -0.41 7.85 6.86
N ILE A 9 0.53 6.99 7.25
CA ILE A 9 0.24 5.73 7.92
C ILE A 9 0.17 6.03 9.42
N LEU A 10 -0.95 5.74 10.06
CA LEU A 10 -1.17 6.04 11.47
C LEU A 10 -0.09 5.39 12.35
N GLY A 11 0.58 6.19 13.19
CA GLY A 11 1.71 5.79 14.03
C GLY A 11 3.08 5.81 13.34
N PHE A 12 3.12 6.08 12.04
CA PHE A 12 4.31 6.14 11.18
C PHE A 12 4.28 7.36 10.24
N GLU A 13 3.76 8.49 10.72
CA GLU A 13 3.49 9.69 9.92
C GLU A 13 4.77 10.28 9.28
N GLU A 14 5.94 10.04 9.88
CA GLU A 14 7.25 10.41 9.35
C GLU A 14 7.66 9.64 8.08
N THR A 15 7.09 8.47 7.81
CA THR A 15 7.47 7.65 6.65
C THR A 15 6.83 8.17 5.37
N LYS A 16 7.67 8.50 4.39
CA LYS A 16 7.31 9.04 3.08
C LYS A 16 7.66 8.10 1.93
N ASN A 17 8.59 7.17 2.12
CA ASN A 17 9.01 6.25 1.08
C ASN A 17 9.07 4.81 1.61
N MET A 18 8.62 3.87 0.78
CA MET A 18 8.64 2.45 1.11
C MET A 18 9.15 1.62 -0.06
N GLU A 19 9.87 0.55 0.23
CA GLU A 19 10.23 -0.47 -0.73
C GLU A 19 9.14 -1.56 -0.77
N PHE A 20 8.56 -1.73 -1.95
CA PHE A 20 7.69 -2.85 -2.31
C PHE A 20 8.51 -3.99 -2.93
N SER A 21 8.36 -5.19 -2.39
CA SER A 21 8.98 -6.42 -2.90
C SER A 21 8.04 -7.62 -2.79
N THR A 22 8.11 -8.52 -3.75
CA THR A 22 7.38 -9.80 -3.69
C THR A 22 8.15 -10.78 -2.79
N ILE A 23 7.44 -11.48 -1.91
CA ILE A 23 8.02 -12.59 -1.12
C ILE A 23 7.79 -13.89 -1.88
N ASP A 24 6.53 -14.19 -2.23
CA ASP A 24 6.11 -15.36 -2.98
C ASP A 24 4.80 -15.08 -3.76
N GLU A 25 4.12 -16.12 -4.22
CA GLU A 25 2.88 -16.02 -5.01
C GLU A 25 1.70 -15.40 -4.23
N VAL A 26 1.78 -15.39 -2.90
CA VAL A 26 0.70 -14.99 -2.00
C VAL A 26 1.05 -13.71 -1.24
N PHE A 27 2.31 -13.57 -0.82
CA PHE A 27 2.76 -12.51 0.07
C PHE A 27 3.68 -11.50 -0.62
N VAL A 28 3.49 -10.24 -0.22
CA VAL A 28 4.37 -9.13 -0.60
C VAL A 28 4.81 -8.37 0.66
N ARG A 29 5.89 -7.62 0.55
CA ARG A 29 6.47 -6.82 1.63
C ARG A 29 6.47 -5.34 1.27
N LEU A 30 6.09 -4.51 2.22
CA LEU A 30 6.39 -3.08 2.25
C LEU A 30 7.39 -2.79 3.37
N LYS A 31 8.59 -2.34 3.04
CA LYS A 31 9.64 -1.96 4.01
C LYS A 31 9.79 -0.44 4.03
N SER A 32 9.77 0.15 5.22
CA SER A 32 10.04 1.59 5.37
C SER A 32 11.46 1.92 4.90
N LEU A 33 11.63 3.02 4.17
CA LEU A 33 12.93 3.56 3.76
C LEU A 33 13.33 4.82 4.53
N ASP A 34 12.41 5.42 5.27
CA ASP A 34 12.62 6.64 6.05
C ASP A 34 11.71 6.70 7.30
N GLY A 35 12.09 7.52 8.28
CA GLY A 35 11.40 7.56 9.56
C GLY A 35 11.72 6.33 10.43
N LYS A 36 10.69 5.65 10.95
CA LYS A 36 10.86 4.45 11.76
C LYS A 36 11.23 3.23 10.90
N ASP A 37 12.03 2.34 11.48
CA ASP A 37 12.36 1.07 10.86
C ASP A 37 11.27 0.01 11.12
N PHE A 38 10.42 -0.25 10.12
CA PHE A 38 9.37 -1.27 10.19
C PHE A 38 9.09 -1.88 8.81
N SER A 39 8.38 -3.00 8.79
CA SER A 39 7.90 -3.65 7.57
C SER A 39 6.52 -4.26 7.75
N PHE A 40 5.70 -4.19 6.72
CA PHE A 40 4.44 -4.92 6.63
C PHE A 40 4.58 -6.09 5.66
N VAL A 41 3.94 -7.21 6.00
CA VAL A 41 3.66 -8.31 5.07
C VAL A 41 2.19 -8.18 4.69
N LEU A 42 1.93 -8.10 3.39
CA LEU A 42 0.60 -7.95 2.82
C LEU A 42 0.26 -9.19 1.98
N ILE A 43 -1.04 -9.38 1.77
CA ILE A 43 -1.62 -10.43 0.94
C ILE A 43 -2.70 -9.80 0.06
N ASN A 44 -2.89 -10.32 -1.15
CA ASN A 44 -4.03 -9.92 -1.97
C ASN A 44 -5.34 -10.46 -1.36
N PRO A 45 -6.27 -9.59 -0.90
CA PRO A 45 -7.49 -10.04 -0.22
C PRO A 45 -8.39 -10.91 -1.10
N TYR A 46 -8.41 -10.69 -2.42
CA TYR A 46 -9.23 -11.45 -3.36
C TYR A 46 -8.88 -12.95 -3.42
N LEU A 47 -7.65 -13.32 -3.02
CA LEU A 47 -7.22 -14.72 -2.97
C LEU A 47 -7.86 -15.48 -1.80
N ILE A 48 -8.28 -14.77 -0.75
CA ILE A 48 -8.86 -15.37 0.47
C ILE A 48 -10.36 -15.11 0.56
N ARG A 49 -10.80 -13.94 0.07
CA ARG A 49 -12.18 -13.46 0.12
C ARG A 49 -12.60 -13.00 -1.28
N PRO A 50 -13.16 -13.90 -2.11
CA PRO A 50 -13.60 -13.57 -3.46
C PRO A 50 -14.70 -12.50 -3.52
N ASP A 51 -15.42 -12.32 -2.42
CA ASP A 51 -16.49 -11.34 -2.19
C ASP A 51 -15.98 -10.05 -1.54
N TYR A 52 -14.67 -9.88 -1.36
CA TYR A 52 -14.11 -8.63 -0.86
C TYR A 52 -14.38 -7.51 -1.86
N GLU A 53 -15.06 -6.46 -1.43
CA GLU A 53 -15.35 -5.28 -2.22
C GLU A 53 -15.08 -4.03 -1.37
N PHE A 54 -14.54 -2.99 -2.01
CA PHE A 54 -14.30 -1.71 -1.37
C PHE A 54 -14.41 -0.58 -2.37
N ASP A 55 -14.87 0.56 -1.88
CA ASP A 55 -14.84 1.82 -2.61
C ASP A 55 -13.64 2.64 -2.18
N ILE A 56 -12.99 3.32 -3.14
CA ILE A 56 -11.95 4.30 -2.85
C ILE A 56 -12.59 5.68 -2.82
N PRO A 57 -12.60 6.41 -1.68
CA PRO A 57 -13.11 7.77 -1.63
C PRO A 57 -12.43 8.70 -2.65
N THR A 58 -13.18 9.64 -3.24
CA THR A 58 -12.70 10.57 -4.29
C THR A 58 -11.40 11.27 -3.91
N TYR A 59 -11.28 11.72 -2.66
CA TYR A 59 -10.07 12.35 -2.14
C TYR A 59 -8.81 11.47 -2.35
N TYR A 60 -8.92 10.17 -2.09
CA TYR A 60 -7.80 9.25 -2.26
C TYR A 60 -7.54 8.91 -3.72
N GLN A 61 -8.58 8.87 -4.57
CA GLN A 61 -8.42 8.71 -6.02
C GLN A 61 -7.62 9.87 -6.61
N GLU A 62 -7.95 11.11 -6.25
CA GLU A 62 -7.24 12.30 -6.68
C GLU A 62 -5.79 12.30 -6.19
N LEU A 63 -5.59 11.99 -4.91
CA LEU A 63 -4.27 11.94 -4.27
C LEU A 63 -3.33 10.90 -4.90
N LEU A 64 -3.88 9.78 -5.34
CA LEU A 64 -3.17 8.69 -6.03
C LEU A 64 -3.15 8.87 -7.56
N SER A 65 -3.85 9.88 -8.08
CA SER A 65 -4.00 10.14 -9.52
C SER A 65 -4.56 8.94 -10.29
N LEU A 66 -5.54 8.26 -9.72
CA LEU A 66 -6.22 7.11 -10.36
C LEU A 66 -7.11 7.60 -11.51
N THR A 67 -7.04 6.92 -12.65
CA THR A 67 -8.00 7.09 -13.75
C THR A 67 -8.90 5.85 -13.84
N PRO A 68 -10.08 5.92 -14.50
CA PRO A 68 -10.94 4.75 -14.70
C PRO A 68 -10.30 3.60 -15.48
N GLU A 69 -9.17 3.84 -16.16
CA GLU A 69 -8.41 2.87 -16.94
C GLU A 69 -7.17 2.33 -16.21
N SER A 70 -6.92 2.80 -14.97
CA SER A 70 -5.77 2.41 -14.12
C SER A 70 -6.04 1.14 -13.31
#